data_AF-A0A2J4PDN5-F1
#
_entry.id   AF-A0A2J4PDN5-F1
#
_cell.length_a   1.000
_cell.length_b   1.000
_cell.length_c   1.000
_cell.angle_alpha   90.00
_cell.angle_beta   90.00
_cell.angle_gamma   90.00
#
_symmetry.space_group_name_H-M   'P 1'
#
loop_
_entity.id
_entity.type
_entity.pdbx_description
1 polymer ?
#
loop_
_entity_poly.entity_id
_entity_poly.type
_entity_poly.pdbx_seq_one_letter_code
_entity_poly.pdbx_strand_id
1 'polypeptide(L)' 'MKFVKYLFILAVCCVLLGAGSIFGLYKYIEPQLPDVATLKDVRLQIPMQVYSADGELIAQYG' A
#
# COMPACT_ATOMS: atom_id res chain seq x y z
N MET A 1 47.28 -3.17 16.50
CA MET A 1 45.88 -3.65 16.60
C MET A 1 44.86 -2.63 17.12
N LYS A 2 45.11 -1.31 17.06
CA LYS A 2 44.12 -0.29 17.46
C LYS A 2 43.21 0.12 16.30
N PHE A 3 43.78 0.23 15.09
CA PHE A 3 43.06 0.61 13.87
C PHE A 3 41.92 -0.36 13.51
N VAL A 4 42.18 -1.67 13.57
CA VAL A 4 41.17 -2.71 13.29
C VAL A 4 39.99 -2.65 14.27
N LYS A 5 40.25 -2.33 15.55
CA LYS A 5 39.18 -2.15 16.55
C LYS A 5 38.26 -0.98 16.20
N TYR A 6 38.82 0.17 15.79
CA TYR A 6 38.02 1.32 15.37
C TYR A 6 37.23 1.04 14.09
N LEU A 7 37.83 0.33 13.13
CA LEU A 7 37.17 -0.05 11.88
C LEU A 7 35.98 -0.99 12.14
N PHE A 8 36.14 -1.94 13.08
CA PHE A 8 35.06 -2.84 13.49
C PHE A 8 33.92 -2.09 14.20
N ILE A 9 34.23 -1.15 15.10
CA ILE A 9 33.22 -0.31 15.77
C ILE A 9 32.46 0.53 14.75
N LEU A 10 33.16 1.13 13.78
CA LEU A 10 32.55 1.93 12.73
C LEU A 10 31.63 1.09 11.84
N ALA A 11 32.05 -0.12 11.47
CA ALA A 11 31.22 -1.04 10.70
C ALA A 11 29.92 -1.41 11.45
N VAL A 12 30.01 -1.72 12.74
CA VAL A 12 28.84 -2.03 13.57
C VAL A 12 27.91 -0.81 13.68
N CYS A 13 28.44 0.40 13.89
CA CYS A 13 27.65 1.62 13.91
C CYS A 13 26.93 1.88 12.58
N CYS A 14 27.59 1.68 11.44
CA CYS A 14 26.96 1.82 10.13
C CYS A 14 25.83 0.82 9.91
N VAL A 15 25.99 -0.43 10.34
CA VAL A 15 24.95 -1.45 10.23
C VAL A 15 23.75 -1.12 11.12
N LEU A 16 23.99 -0.67 12.36
CA LEU A 16 22.92 -0.26 13.27
C LEU A 16 22.14 0.96 12.74
N LEU A 17 22.85 1.95 12.20
CA LEU A 17 22.23 3.13 11.59
C LEU A 17 21.44 2.77 10.32
N GLY A 18 21.99 1.88 9.48
CA GLY A 18 21.31 1.39 8.28
C GLY A 18 20.05 0.57 8.59
N ALA A 19 20.11 -0.33 9.57
CA ALA A 19 18.95 -1.10 10.00
C ALA A 19 17.88 -0.21 10.64
N GLY A 20 18.31 0.75 11.47
CA GLY A 20 17.41 1.72 12.11
C GLY A 20 16.72 2.64 11.11
N SER A 21 17.42 3.11 10.07
CA SER A 21 16.84 3.97 9.04
C SER A 21 15.83 3.20 8.18
N ILE A 22 16.13 1.96 7.80
CA ILE A 22 15.20 1.09 7.08
C ILE A 22 13.94 0.85 7.92
N PHE A 23 14.09 0.48 9.19
CA PHE A 23 12.97 0.25 10.11
C PHE A 23 12.14 1.52 10.33
N GLY A 24 12.79 2.67 10.53
CA GLY A 24 12.13 3.97 10.66
C GLY A 24 11.37 4.37 9.40
N LEU A 25 11.94 4.13 8.22
CA LEU A 25 11.27 4.40 6.95
C LEU A 25 10.05 3.49 6.75
N TYR A 26 10.16 2.19 7.06
CA TYR A 26 9.02 1.27 7.04
C TYR A 26 7.89 1.75 7.97
N LYS A 27 8.24 2.13 9.20
CA LYS A 27 7.28 2.65 10.19
C LYS A 27 6.69 4.02 9.82
N TYR A 28 7.40 4.83 9.06
CA TYR A 28 6.94 6.13 8.59
C TYR A 28 5.99 6.03 7.39
N ILE A 29 6.17 5.00 6.54
CA ILE A 29 5.32 4.74 5.36
C ILE A 29 4.03 4.00 5.74
N GLU A 30 4.06 3.18 6.79
CA GLU A 30 2.90 2.44 7.32
C GLU A 30 1.64 3.31 7.55
N PRO A 31 1.72 4.50 8.18
CA PRO A 31 0.55 5.36 8.39
C PRO A 31 0.13 6.18 7.16
N GLN A 32 0.91 6.18 6.07
CA GLN A 32 0.62 6.93 4.83
C GLN A 32 -0.04 6.08 3.76
N LEU A 33 -0.18 4.77 4.00
CA LEU A 33 -1.01 3.91 3.18
C LEU A 33 -2.46 4.14 3.63
N PRO A 34 -3.27 4.92 2.88
CA PRO A 34 -4.65 5.10 3.23
C PRO A 34 -5.31 3.72 3.22
N ASP A 35 -6.13 3.49 4.23
CA ASP A 35 -6.85 2.24 4.43
C ASP A 35 -7.52 1.81 3.11
N VAL A 36 -7.09 0.65 2.60
CA VAL A 36 -7.67 -0.03 1.43
C VAL A 36 -9.16 -0.37 1.63
N ALA A 37 -9.75 -0.02 2.78
CA ALA A 37 -11.18 -0.06 3.03
C ALA A 37 -12.04 0.89 2.17
N THR A 38 -11.48 1.89 1.47
CA THR A 38 -12.28 2.72 0.55
C THR A 38 -12.44 2.12 -0.85
N LEU A 39 -11.61 1.16 -1.24
CA LEU A 39 -11.70 0.47 -2.54
C LEU A 39 -12.58 -0.78 -2.50
N LYS A 40 -13.32 -1.00 -1.40
CA LYS A 40 -14.33 -2.06 -1.28
C LYS A 40 -15.77 -1.53 -1.35
N ASP A 41 -15.96 -0.26 -1.70
CA ASP A 41 -17.24 0.23 -2.25
C ASP A 41 -17.24 0.03 -3.78
N VAL A 42 -16.86 -1.17 -4.23
CA VAL A 42 -17.36 -1.61 -5.54
C VAL A 42 -18.81 -1.99 -5.31
N ARG A 43 -19.66 -0.96 -5.27
CA ARG A 43 -21.10 -1.04 -5.52
C ARG A 43 -21.29 -1.54 -6.96
N LEU A 44 -20.97 -2.80 -7.20
CA LEU A 44 -21.45 -3.57 -8.35
C LEU A 44 -22.94 -3.90 -8.15
N GLN A 45 -23.71 -2.96 -7.62
CA GLN A 45 -25.17 -2.98 -7.60
C GLN A 45 -25.65 -1.85 -8.50
N ILE A 46 -25.20 -1.83 -9.75
CA ILE A 46 -25.96 -1.15 -10.79
C ILE A 46 -26.76 -2.27 -11.44
N PRO A 47 -28.08 -2.33 -11.23
CA PRO A 47 -28.89 -3.39 -11.82
C PRO A 47 -28.79 -3.31 -13.34
N MET A 48 -28.60 -4.45 -13.97
CA MET A 48 -28.46 -4.60 -15.41
C MET A 48 -29.75 -4.13 -16.09
N GLN A 49 -29.67 -3.13 -16.97
CA GLN A 49 -30.80 -2.61 -17.74
C GLN A 49 -30.76 -3.17 -19.15
N VAL A 50 -31.87 -3.74 -19.60
CA VAL A 50 -32.08 -4.29 -20.94
C VAL A 50 -32.93 -3.29 -21.73
N TYR A 51 -32.41 -2.80 -22.84
CA TYR A 51 -33.11 -1.87 -23.75
C TYR A 51 -33.50 -2.57 -25.05
N SER A 52 -34.59 -2.12 -25.64
CA SER A 52 -35.05 -2.49 -26.98
C SER A 52 -34.24 -1.76 -28.05
N ALA A 53 -34.31 -2.22 -29.30
CA ALA A 53 -33.55 -1.65 -30.43
C ALA A 53 -33.96 -0.21 -30.78
N ASP A 54 -35.16 0.20 -30.36
CA ASP A 54 -35.70 1.56 -30.42
C ASP A 54 -35.32 2.43 -29.19
N GLY A 55 -34.56 1.87 -28.24
CA GLY A 55 -34.05 2.58 -27.06
C GLY A 55 -34.98 2.59 -25.86
N GLU A 56 -36.11 1.88 -25.89
CA GLU A 56 -37.00 1.77 -24.74
C GLU A 56 -36.49 0.76 -23.69
N LEU A 57 -36.62 1.08 -22.40
CA LEU A 57 -36.21 0.18 -21.31
C LEU A 57 -37.19 -1.00 -21.20
N ILE A 58 -36.71 -2.22 -21.46
CA ILE A 58 -37.52 -3.45 -21.42
C ILE A 58 -37.53 -4.04 -20.01
N ALA A 59 -36.37 -4.11 -19.35
CA ALA A 59 -36.25 -4.78 -18.05
C ALA A 59 -35.02 -4.32 -17.28
N GLN A 60 -35.05 -4.47 -15.96
CA GLN A 60 -33.93 -4.20 -15.08
C GLN A 60 -33.73 -5.39 -14.12
N TYR A 61 -32.50 -5.91 -14.03
CA TYR A 61 -32.14 -7.09 -13.25
C TYR A 61 -30.97 -6.78 -12.31
N GLY A 62 -31.22 -6.84 -11.00
CA GLY A 62 -30.22 -6.68 -9.95
C GLY A 62 -30.85 -6.47 -8.59
#